data_AF-A0A852SXF3-F1
#
_entry.id   AF-A0A852SXF3-F1
#
_cell.length_a   1.000
_cell.length_b   1.000
_cell.length_c   1.000
_cell.angle_alpha   90.00
_cell.angle_beta   90.00
_cell.angle_gamma   90.00
#
_symmetry.space_group_name_H-M   'P 1'
#
loop_
_entity.id
_entity.type
_entity.pdbx_description
1 polymer ?
#
loop_
_entity_poly.entity_id
_entity_poly.type
_entity_poly.pdbx_seq_one_letter_code
_entity_poly.pdbx_strand_id
1 'polypeptide(L)'
;MTNISLQLAETLSASGIKSVYGEPVVVNGTTIVPVAAVQFGFGAGNVGDGGDDAPGGGGGGGWAVPFGAYVSDETGVRFRPNLITLLAVGIPFLWVAGHAWSRVIRALKK
;
A
#
# COMPACT_ATOMS: atom_id res chain seq x y z
N MET A 1 -11.56 13.37 25.25
CA MET A 1 -11.08 14.19 24.11
C MET A 1 -10.79 13.23 22.97
N THR A 2 -11.51 13.32 21.86
CA THR A 2 -11.31 12.48 20.68
C THR A 2 -9.90 12.70 20.15
N ASN A 3 -9.13 11.61 20.06
CA ASN A 3 -7.77 11.63 19.52
C ASN A 3 -7.84 12.11 18.07
N ILE A 4 -7.30 13.30 17.79
CA ILE A 4 -7.18 13.85 16.42
C ILE A 4 -6.52 12.83 15.48
N SER A 5 -5.59 12.04 15.99
CA SER A 5 -4.95 10.92 15.29
C SER A 5 -5.94 9.85 14.82
N LEU A 6 -6.98 9.55 15.61
CA LEU A 6 -8.02 8.59 15.25
C LEU A 6 -8.93 9.16 14.15
N GLN A 7 -9.35 10.42 14.24
CA GLN A 7 -10.16 11.07 13.19
C GLN A 7 -9.39 11.23 11.87
N LEU A 8 -8.08 11.52 11.95
CA LEU A 8 -7.22 11.61 10.78
C LEU A 8 -7.02 10.24 10.13
N ALA A 9 -6.82 9.20 10.93
CA ALA A 9 -6.74 7.82 10.44
C ALA A 9 -8.04 7.39 9.76
N GLU A 10 -9.20 7.67 10.35
CA GLU A 10 -10.52 7.35 9.77
C GLU A 10 -10.72 8.05 8.42
N THR A 11 -10.45 9.36 8.35
CA THR A 11 -10.63 10.15 7.12
C THR A 11 -9.71 9.70 5.98
N LEU A 12 -8.44 9.38 6.29
CA LEU A 12 -7.47 8.94 5.28
C LEU A 12 -7.65 7.48 4.88
N SER A 13 -8.09 6.62 5.80
CA SER A 13 -8.42 5.21 5.47
C SER A 13 -9.59 5.11 4.49
N ALA A 14 -10.62 5.96 4.64
CA ALA A 14 -11.78 5.97 3.75
C ALA A 14 -11.47 6.50 2.33
N SER A 15 -10.44 7.33 2.18
CA SER A 15 -10.08 7.98 0.91
C SER A 15 -8.83 7.40 0.24
N GLY A 16 -8.08 6.54 0.93
CA GLY A 16 -6.78 6.05 0.49
C GLY A 16 -6.79 5.35 -0.87
N ILE A 17 -7.73 4.44 -1.12
CA ILE A 17 -7.79 3.73 -2.41
C ILE A 17 -8.19 4.68 -3.55
N LYS A 18 -9.13 5.60 -3.25
CA LYS A 18 -9.60 6.62 -4.19
C LYS A 18 -8.51 7.63 -4.56
N SER A 19 -7.55 7.91 -3.68
CA SER A 19 -6.44 8.82 -3.99
C SER A 19 -5.41 8.22 -4.98
N VAL A 20 -5.34 6.89 -5.08
CA VAL A 20 -4.43 6.19 -6.00
C VAL A 20 -5.04 6.01 -7.38
N TYR A 21 -6.31 5.65 -7.45
CA TYR A 21 -6.96 5.24 -8.70
C TYR A 21 -8.33 5.87 -9.00
N GLY A 22 -8.90 6.63 -8.07
CA GLY A 22 -10.25 7.18 -8.21
C GLY A 22 -11.37 6.16 -7.96
N GLU A 23 -12.59 6.52 -8.36
CA GLU A 23 -13.75 5.63 -8.31
C GLU A 23 -13.72 4.59 -9.44
N PRO A 24 -14.36 3.42 -9.27
CA PRO A 24 -14.63 2.52 -10.38
C PRO A 24 -15.34 3.26 -11.51
N VAL A 25 -14.84 3.07 -12.74
CA VAL A 25 -15.39 3.71 -13.94
C VAL A 25 -15.90 2.66 -14.91
N VAL A 26 -17.05 2.94 -15.50
CA VAL A 26 -17.59 2.16 -16.63
C VAL A 26 -17.21 2.88 -17.91
N VAL A 27 -16.42 2.23 -18.74
CA VAL A 27 -15.98 2.75 -20.04
C VAL A 27 -16.39 1.76 -21.12
N ASN A 28 -17.26 2.18 -22.04
CA ASN A 28 -17.71 1.37 -23.18
C ASN A 28 -18.24 -0.03 -22.76
N GLY A 29 -19.08 -0.09 -21.73
CA GLY A 29 -19.62 -1.35 -21.21
C GLY A 29 -18.63 -2.20 -20.41
N THR A 30 -17.37 -1.77 -20.30
CA THR A 30 -16.34 -2.40 -19.47
C THR A 30 -16.29 -1.72 -18.11
N THR A 31 -16.50 -2.48 -17.03
CA THR A 31 -16.33 -1.98 -15.66
C THR A 31 -14.90 -2.19 -15.22
N ILE A 32 -14.24 -1.10 -14.81
CA ILE A 32 -12.88 -1.11 -14.29
C ILE A 32 -12.95 -0.84 -12.78
N VAL A 33 -12.53 -1.82 -11.99
CA VAL A 33 -12.48 -1.75 -10.51
C VAL A 33 -11.02 -1.75 -10.07
N PRO A 34 -10.45 -0.60 -9.70
CA PRO A 34 -9.05 -0.53 -9.27
C PRO A 34 -8.80 -1.28 -7.96
N VAL A 35 -7.57 -1.79 -7.80
CA VAL A 35 -7.10 -2.53 -6.63
C VAL A 35 -5.77 -1.93 -6.18
N ALA A 36 -5.72 -1.44 -4.94
CA ALA A 36 -4.52 -0.89 -4.32
C ALA A 36 -4.46 -1.26 -2.83
N ALA A 37 -3.25 -1.40 -2.30
CA ALA A 37 -3.01 -1.41 -0.86
C ALA A 37 -2.61 -0.01 -0.41
N VAL A 38 -3.18 0.44 0.71
CA VAL A 38 -2.85 1.74 1.29
C VAL A 38 -2.68 1.54 2.80
N GLN A 39 -1.63 2.14 3.33
CA GLN A 39 -1.34 2.11 4.75
C GLN A 39 -0.91 3.49 5.22
N PHE A 40 -1.46 3.90 6.36
CA PHE A 40 -1.11 5.14 7.03
C PHE A 40 -0.71 4.84 8.47
N GLY A 41 0.18 5.66 9.03
CA GLY A 41 0.59 5.61 10.42
C GLY A 41 0.77 7.01 10.98
N PHE A 42 0.32 7.20 12.22
CA PHE A 42 0.38 8.47 12.94
C PHE A 42 0.96 8.25 14.33
N GLY A 43 1.80 9.17 14.78
CA GLY A 43 2.37 9.17 16.12
C GLY A 43 2.29 10.56 16.73
N ALA A 44 1.98 10.62 18.02
CA ALA A 44 2.03 11.83 18.82
C ALA A 44 2.99 11.60 19.99
N GLY A 45 3.88 12.55 20.22
CA GLY A 45 4.81 12.56 21.35
C GLY A 45 4.53 13.75 22.26
N ASN A 46 4.40 13.49 23.55
CA ASN A 46 4.37 14.54 24.57
C ASN A 46 5.79 14.82 25.05
N VAL A 47 6.16 16.09 25.18
CA VAL A 47 7.42 16.48 25.82
C VAL A 47 7.19 16.41 27.33
N GLY A 48 7.90 15.53 28.04
CA GLY A 48 7.78 15.38 29.48
C GLY A 48 8.27 16.61 30.27
N ASP A 49 7.65 16.81 31.44
CA ASP A 49 7.90 17.78 32.52
C ASP A 49 7.65 19.28 32.27
N GLY A 50 7.26 19.67 31.05
CA GLY A 50 6.50 20.91 30.87
C GLY A 50 5.02 20.58 31.10
N GLY A 51 4.33 21.32 31.97
CA GLY A 51 2.90 21.10 32.25
C GLY A 51 2.00 21.06 31.00
N ASP A 52 0.70 20.81 31.18
CA ASP A 52 -0.30 20.52 30.13
C ASP A 52 -0.31 21.43 28.87
N ASP A 53 0.40 22.56 28.89
CA ASP A 53 0.55 23.54 27.80
C ASP A 53 1.85 23.41 26.97
N ALA A 54 2.72 22.42 27.24
CA ALA A 54 3.95 22.22 26.47
C ALA A 54 3.65 21.66 25.05
N PRO A 55 4.14 22.29 23.96
CA PRO A 55 3.87 21.81 22.60
C PRO A 55 4.47 20.41 22.37
N GLY A 56 3.61 19.40 22.30
CA GLY A 56 3.98 18.05 21.85
C GLY A 56 4.22 18.00 20.34
N GLY A 57 5.15 17.14 19.91
CA GLY A 57 5.43 16.90 18.49
C GLY A 57 4.59 15.76 17.93
N GLY A 58 3.92 15.99 16.80
CA GLY A 58 3.16 14.98 16.06
C GLY A 58 3.77 14.72 14.68
N GLY A 59 3.73 13.46 14.23
CA GLY A 59 4.19 13.06 12.90
C GLY A 59 3.28 12.00 12.28
N GLY A 60 3.20 11.99 10.96
CA GLY A 60 2.41 11.01 10.22
C GLY A 60 3.01 10.72 8.86
N GLY A 61 2.75 9.53 8.35
CA GLY A 61 3.21 9.10 7.03
C GLY A 61 2.31 7.99 6.48
N GLY A 62 2.43 7.74 5.19
CA GLY A 62 1.71 6.65 4.54
C GLY A 62 2.31 6.29 3.21
N TRP A 63 1.91 5.13 2.72
CA TRP A 63 2.27 4.65 1.41
C TRP A 63 1.07 4.02 0.74
N ALA A 64 1.09 4.03 -0.57
CA ALA A 64 0.08 3.40 -1.39
C ALA A 64 0.75 2.63 -2.53
N VAL A 65 0.35 1.38 -2.71
CA VAL A 65 0.84 0.53 -3.80
C VAL A 65 -0.33 0.17 -4.73
N PRO A 66 -0.28 0.62 -5.99
CA PRO A 66 -1.25 0.26 -6.99
C PRO A 66 -1.01 -1.16 -7.50
N PHE A 67 -1.89 -2.13 -7.21
CA PHE A 67 -1.70 -3.51 -7.68
C PHE A 67 -2.23 -3.75 -9.09
N GLY A 68 -3.30 -3.07 -9.49
CA GLY A 68 -3.92 -3.26 -10.80
C GLY A 68 -5.40 -2.94 -10.76
N ALA A 69 -6.17 -3.58 -11.63
CA ALA A 69 -7.63 -3.44 -11.66
C ALA A 69 -8.30 -4.75 -12.11
N TYR A 70 -9.48 -5.03 -11.56
CA TYR A 70 -10.40 -5.96 -12.20
C TYR A 70 -11.09 -5.27 -13.37
N VAL A 71 -11.09 -5.95 -14.50
CA VAL A 71 -11.76 -5.51 -15.73
C VAL A 71 -12.86 -6.53 -16.00
N SER A 72 -14.10 -6.07 -16.01
CA SER A 72 -15.28 -6.87 -16.33
C SER A 72 -15.87 -6.39 -17.64
N ASP A 73 -15.96 -7.29 -18.62
CA ASP A 73 -16.63 -7.05 -19.90
C ASP A 73 -17.45 -8.29 -20.33
N GLU A 74 -17.89 -8.33 -21.58
CA GLU A 74 -18.67 -9.43 -22.17
C GLU A 74 -18.01 -10.81 -22.06
N THR A 75 -16.68 -10.86 -21.94
CA THR A 75 -15.91 -12.11 -21.84
C THR A 75 -15.72 -12.59 -20.39
N GLY A 76 -16.16 -11.79 -19.41
CA GLY A 76 -16.06 -12.08 -17.98
C GLY A 76 -15.09 -11.17 -17.23
N VAL A 77 -14.81 -11.55 -15.98
CA VAL A 77 -13.98 -10.77 -15.04
C VAL A 77 -12.54 -11.25 -15.09
N ARG A 78 -11.59 -10.33 -15.29
CA ARG A 78 -10.15 -10.61 -15.28
C ARG A 78 -9.36 -9.56 -14.53
N PHE A 79 -8.31 -9.99 -13.83
CA PHE A 79 -7.39 -9.08 -13.17
C PHE A 79 -6.30 -8.61 -14.14
N ARG A 80 -6.12 -7.28 -14.25
CA ARG A 80 -5.04 -6.64 -15.01
C ARG A 80 -4.01 -6.09 -14.02
N PRO A 81 -2.85 -6.75 -13.86
CA PRO A 81 -1.84 -6.29 -12.92
C PRO A 81 -1.15 -5.01 -13.41
N ASN A 82 -0.73 -4.17 -12.47
CA ASN A 82 0.17 -3.05 -12.74
C ASN A 82 1.60 -3.58 -12.94
N LEU A 83 2.13 -3.43 -14.15
CA LEU A 83 3.46 -3.93 -14.50
C LEU A 83 4.58 -3.27 -13.68
N ILE A 84 4.45 -1.99 -13.33
CA ILE A 84 5.47 -1.28 -12.55
C ILE A 84 5.57 -1.91 -11.16
N THR A 85 4.42 -2.09 -10.50
CA THR A 85 4.35 -2.73 -9.18
C THR A 85 4.82 -4.18 -9.24
N LEU A 86 4.41 -4.92 -10.27
CA LEU A 86 4.84 -6.31 -10.47
C LEU A 86 6.36 -6.41 -10.58
N LEU A 87 6.99 -5.53 -11.36
CA LEU A 87 8.44 -5.52 -11.52
C LEU A 87 9.17 -5.05 -10.26
N ALA A 88 8.65 -4.03 -9.59
CA ALA A 88 9.23 -3.48 -8.35
C ALA A 88 9.35 -4.55 -7.25
N VAL A 89 8.38 -5.47 -7.16
CA VAL A 89 8.41 -6.59 -6.21
C VAL A 89 9.09 -7.82 -6.81
N GLY A 90 8.86 -8.11 -8.08
CA GLY A 90 9.34 -9.32 -8.75
C GLY A 90 10.85 -9.37 -8.94
N ILE A 91 11.48 -8.25 -9.30
CA ILE A 91 12.94 -8.17 -9.49
C ILE A 91 13.72 -8.52 -8.21
N PRO A 92 13.50 -7.85 -7.06
CA PRO A 92 14.22 -8.19 -5.83
C PRO A 92 13.88 -9.61 -5.35
N PHE A 93 12.63 -10.06 -5.52
CA PHE A 93 12.24 -11.43 -5.18
C PHE A 93 13.04 -12.47 -5.97
N LEU A 94 13.10 -12.32 -7.30
CA LEU A 94 13.87 -13.24 -8.17
C LEU A 94 15.36 -13.20 -7.86
N TRP A 95 15.89 -12.01 -7.55
CA TRP A 95 17.29 -11.87 -7.15
C TRP A 95 17.62 -12.63 -5.86
N VAL A 96 16.79 -12.46 -4.82
CA VAL A 96 16.94 -13.16 -3.53
C VAL A 96 16.76 -14.67 -3.70
N ALA A 97 15.72 -15.11 -4.40
CA ALA A 97 15.44 -16.52 -4.64
C ALA A 97 16.58 -17.20 -5.42
N GLY A 98 17.08 -16.56 -6.48
CA GLY A 98 18.23 -17.04 -7.25
C GLY A 98 19.50 -17.16 -6.41
N HIS A 99 19.79 -16.15 -5.56
CA HIS A 99 20.93 -16.20 -4.65
C HIS A 99 20.80 -17.29 -3.59
N ALA A 100 19.60 -17.48 -3.02
CA ALA A 100 19.34 -18.53 -2.04
C ALA A 100 19.57 -19.92 -2.66
N TRP A 101 19.02 -20.14 -3.87
CA TRP A 101 19.16 -21.40 -4.59
C TRP A 101 20.62 -21.74 -4.91
N SER A 102 21.39 -20.75 -5.35
CA SER A 102 22.83 -20.89 -5.60
C SER A 102 23.60 -21.35 -4.34
N ARG A 103 23.26 -20.80 -3.17
CA ARG A 103 23.89 -21.21 -1.91
C ARG A 103 23.51 -22.64 -1.50
N VAL A 104 22.26 -23.03 -1.70
CA VAL A 104 21.79 -24.41 -1.40
C VAL A 104 22.54 -25.42 -2.27
N ILE A 105 22.65 -25.18 -3.58
CA ILE A 105 23.41 -26.06 -4.49
C ILE A 105 24.87 -26.17 -4.04
N ARG A 106 25.49 -25.06 -3.61
CA ARG A 106 26.89 -25.06 -3.18
C ARG A 106 27.10 -25.83 -1.87
N ALA A 107 26.11 -25.82 -0.97
CA ALA A 107 26.15 -26.58 0.28
C ALA A 107 25.97 -28.09 0.03
N LEU A 108 25.15 -28.49 -0.94
CA LEU A 108 24.90 -29.89 -1.28
C LEU A 108 26.04 -30.55 -2.09
N LYS A 109 26.89 -29.74 -2.74
CA LYS A 109 28.08 -30.22 -3.47
C LYS A 109 29.31 -30.43 -2.57
N LYS A 110 29.18 -30.18 -1.26
CA LYS A 110 30.24 -30.34 -0.27
C LYS A 110 29.99 -31.61 0.54
#